data_AF-A0A139N8R4-F1
#
_entry.id   AF-A0A139N8R4-F1
#
_cell.length_a   1.000
_cell.length_b   1.000
_cell.length_c   1.000
_cell.angle_alpha   90.00
_cell.angle_beta   90.00
_cell.angle_gamma   90.00
#
_symmetry.space_group_name_H-M   'P 1'
#
loop_
_entity.id
_entity.type
_entity.pdbx_description
1 polymer ?
#
loop_
_entity_poly.entity_id
_entity_poly.type
_entity_poly.pdbx_seq_one_letter_code
_entity_poly.pdbx_strand_id
1 'polypeptide(L)'
;MGDIDNLINTTLPKSVRQVYQSIIEEATAKVVTGLATSDKAISDTVMKWAKKGFYGFTDSQGKRWRADTYARQVIKSTAWRVYREVRMAPAEELGIDTFYYHKKATAREMCAPLQHQIVTTGVARTEKGERILALSDYGYGYAGGCQGINCTHEITPFVVGTNYKPDLREDVKDIT
;
A
#
# COMPACT_ATOMS: atom_id res chain seq x y z
N MET A 1 14.69 -21.73 -0.58
CA MET A 1 14.15 -21.26 -1.88
C MET A 1 12.63 -21.36 -1.77
N GLY A 2 11.92 -20.23 -1.69
CA GLY A 2 10.47 -20.23 -1.48
C GLY A 2 9.73 -20.80 -2.69
N ASP A 3 8.55 -21.39 -2.46
CA ASP A 3 7.62 -21.80 -3.52
C ASP A 3 7.21 -20.55 -4.31
N ILE A 4 7.85 -20.33 -5.46
CA ILE A 4 7.65 -19.15 -6.32
C ILE A 4 6.20 -19.01 -6.80
N ASP A 5 5.43 -20.10 -6.76
CA ASP A 5 4.02 -20.13 -7.13
C ASP A 5 3.09 -19.79 -5.95
N ASN A 6 3.61 -19.64 -4.73
CA ASN A 6 2.84 -19.32 -3.51
C ASN A 6 2.90 -17.85 -3.12
N LEU A 7 2.52 -16.97 -4.04
CA LEU A 7 2.50 -15.52 -3.82
C LEU A 7 1.53 -15.06 -2.71
N ILE A 8 0.70 -15.96 -2.20
CA ILE A 8 -0.38 -15.65 -1.25
C ILE A 8 -0.22 -16.36 0.10
N ASN A 9 0.93 -17.00 0.34
CA ASN A 9 1.26 -17.70 1.59
C ASN A 9 0.16 -18.70 2.06
N THR A 10 -0.41 -19.47 1.13
CA THR A 10 -1.54 -20.38 1.39
C THR A 10 -1.11 -21.85 1.47
N THR A 11 -1.93 -22.69 2.10
CA THR A 11 -1.78 -24.16 2.08
C THR A 11 -2.52 -24.83 0.91
N LEU A 12 -3.13 -24.07 -0.01
CA LEU A 12 -3.85 -24.62 -1.16
C LEU A 12 -2.92 -25.33 -2.17
N PRO A 13 -3.40 -26.37 -2.86
CA PRO A 13 -2.67 -27.01 -3.97
C PRO A 13 -2.37 -26.02 -5.11
N LYS A 14 -1.23 -26.19 -5.80
CA LYS A 14 -0.78 -25.28 -6.87
C LYS A 14 -1.81 -25.04 -7.96
N SER A 15 -2.49 -26.08 -8.44
CA SER A 15 -3.54 -25.98 -9.48
C SER A 15 -4.70 -25.09 -9.05
N VAL A 16 -5.05 -25.13 -7.76
CA VAL A 16 -6.11 -24.33 -7.15
C VAL A 16 -5.64 -22.88 -7.00
N ARG A 17 -4.38 -22.66 -6.57
CA ARG A 17 -3.78 -21.32 -6.44
C ARG A 17 -3.77 -20.57 -7.77
N GLN A 18 -3.30 -21.19 -8.85
CA GLN A 18 -3.15 -20.54 -10.16
C GLN A 18 -4.48 -19.99 -10.71
N VAL A 19 -5.55 -20.76 -10.59
CA VAL A 19 -6.89 -20.33 -11.03
C VAL A 19 -7.39 -19.14 -10.24
N TYR A 20 -7.15 -19.08 -8.93
CA TYR A 20 -7.63 -17.97 -8.11
C TYR A 20 -6.73 -16.74 -8.19
N GLN A 21 -5.42 -16.93 -8.29
CA GLN A 21 -4.42 -15.88 -8.49
C GLN A 21 -4.67 -15.11 -9.80
N SER A 22 -4.85 -15.83 -10.92
CA SER A 22 -5.10 -15.18 -12.22
C SER A 22 -6.32 -14.24 -12.21
N ILE A 23 -7.39 -14.60 -11.51
CA ILE A 23 -8.60 -13.76 -11.41
C ILE A 23 -8.31 -12.46 -10.66
N ILE A 24 -7.59 -12.53 -9.53
CA ILE A 24 -7.29 -11.34 -8.73
C ILE A 24 -6.20 -10.48 -9.36
N GLU A 25 -5.26 -11.08 -10.09
CA GLU A 25 -4.26 -10.38 -10.90
C GLU A 25 -4.94 -9.58 -12.02
N GLU A 26 -5.85 -10.20 -12.78
CA GLU A 26 -6.66 -9.52 -13.80
C GLU A 26 -7.45 -8.35 -13.20
N ALA A 27 -8.10 -8.57 -12.06
CA ALA A 27 -8.88 -7.54 -11.38
C ALA A 27 -7.99 -6.37 -10.91
N THR A 28 -6.82 -6.67 -10.34
CA THR A 28 -5.86 -5.67 -9.88
C THR A 28 -5.32 -4.85 -11.05
N ALA A 29 -5.00 -5.49 -12.17
CA ALA A 29 -4.54 -4.81 -13.38
C ALA A 29 -5.59 -3.80 -13.89
N LYS A 30 -6.88 -4.18 -13.89
CA LYS A 30 -7.98 -3.25 -14.26
C LYS A 30 -8.07 -2.05 -13.34
N VAL A 31 -7.82 -2.21 -12.04
CA VAL A 31 -7.80 -1.08 -11.10
C VAL A 31 -6.62 -0.16 -11.36
N VAL A 32 -5.41 -0.72 -11.50
CA VAL A 32 -4.18 0.03 -11.75
C VAL A 32 -4.25 0.85 -13.04
N THR A 33 -4.87 0.28 -14.08
CA THR A 33 -5.04 0.92 -15.40
C THR A 33 -6.26 1.83 -15.51
N GLY A 34 -7.02 1.99 -14.41
CA GLY A 34 -8.24 2.81 -14.39
C GLY A 34 -9.44 2.22 -15.16
N LEU A 35 -9.35 0.98 -15.65
CA LEU A 35 -10.44 0.28 -16.32
C LEU A 35 -11.58 -0.14 -15.36
N ALA A 36 -11.30 -0.20 -14.05
CA ALA A 36 -12.29 -0.48 -13.02
C ALA A 36 -12.00 0.26 -11.71
N THR A 37 -13.05 0.58 -10.94
CA THR A 37 -12.88 1.01 -9.55
C THR A 37 -12.50 -0.19 -8.67
N SER A 38 -11.82 0.08 -7.55
CA SER A 38 -11.46 -0.98 -6.59
C SER A 38 -12.67 -1.79 -6.13
N ASP A 39 -13.79 -1.13 -5.80
CA ASP A 39 -14.96 -1.83 -5.29
C ASP A 39 -15.64 -2.70 -6.35
N LYS A 40 -15.67 -2.26 -7.62
CA LYS A 40 -16.14 -3.08 -8.74
C LYS A 40 -15.24 -4.30 -8.95
N ALA A 41 -13.92 -4.10 -8.99
CA ALA A 41 -12.96 -5.18 -9.17
C ALA A 41 -13.03 -6.23 -8.04
N ILE A 42 -13.24 -5.80 -6.80
CA ILE A 42 -13.46 -6.69 -5.66
C ILE A 42 -14.73 -7.51 -5.86
N SER A 43 -15.85 -6.86 -6.19
CA SER A 43 -17.14 -7.54 -6.41
C SER A 43 -17.02 -8.59 -7.52
N ASP A 44 -16.45 -8.22 -8.66
CA ASP A 44 -16.27 -9.14 -9.81
C ASP A 44 -15.37 -10.33 -9.44
N THR A 45 -14.30 -10.09 -8.68
CA THR A 45 -13.38 -11.13 -8.19
C THR A 45 -14.12 -12.13 -7.31
N VAL A 46 -14.85 -11.65 -6.31
CA VAL A 46 -15.60 -12.49 -5.37
C VAL A 46 -16.65 -13.32 -6.10
N MET A 47 -17.37 -12.73 -7.06
CA MET A 47 -18.36 -13.45 -7.87
C MET A 47 -17.72 -14.52 -8.77
N LYS A 48 -16.59 -14.23 -9.41
CA LYS A 48 -15.84 -15.20 -10.22
C LYS A 48 -15.30 -16.35 -9.36
N TRP A 49 -14.81 -16.06 -8.16
CA TRP A 49 -14.33 -17.04 -7.19
C TRP A 49 -15.46 -17.94 -6.67
N ALA A 50 -16.60 -17.36 -6.28
CA ALA A 50 -17.76 -18.12 -5.83
C ALA A 50 -18.28 -19.10 -6.90
N LYS A 51 -18.35 -18.67 -8.17
CA LYS A 51 -18.71 -19.54 -9.32
C LYS A 51 -17.78 -20.74 -9.50
N LYS A 52 -16.54 -20.65 -9.00
CA LYS A 52 -15.53 -21.71 -9.03
C LYS A 52 -15.43 -22.47 -7.71
N GLY A 53 -16.32 -22.20 -6.75
CA GLY A 53 -16.34 -22.86 -5.45
C GLY A 53 -15.30 -22.35 -4.44
N PHE A 54 -14.77 -21.14 -4.65
CA PHE A 54 -13.78 -20.54 -3.75
C PHE A 54 -14.41 -19.55 -2.79
N TYR A 55 -14.29 -19.86 -1.50
CA TYR A 55 -14.86 -19.06 -0.42
C TYR A 55 -13.82 -18.59 0.59
N GLY A 56 -12.59 -19.10 0.49
CA GLY A 56 -11.52 -18.79 1.43
C GLY A 56 -10.42 -19.84 1.45
N PHE A 57 -9.42 -19.62 2.30
CA PHE A 57 -8.31 -20.53 2.50
C PHE A 57 -7.71 -20.35 3.89
N THR A 58 -6.85 -21.27 4.30
CA THR A 58 -6.02 -21.13 5.49
C THR A 58 -4.61 -20.78 5.03
N ASP A 59 -4.01 -19.73 5.59
CA ASP A 59 -2.62 -19.41 5.33
C ASP A 59 -1.67 -20.35 6.07
N SER A 60 -0.37 -20.28 5.74
CA SER A 60 0.65 -21.12 6.39
C SER A 60 0.81 -20.86 7.88
N GLN A 61 0.28 -19.74 8.40
CA GLN A 61 0.27 -19.39 9.82
C GLN A 61 -1.01 -19.87 10.53
N GLY A 62 -1.88 -20.60 9.83
CA GLY A 62 -3.13 -21.14 10.39
C GLY A 62 -4.29 -20.16 10.41
N LYS A 63 -4.12 -18.93 9.89
CA LYS A 63 -5.21 -17.94 9.82
C LYS A 63 -6.14 -18.27 8.67
N ARG A 64 -7.44 -18.26 8.98
CA ARG A 64 -8.52 -18.49 8.02
C ARG A 64 -8.88 -17.16 7.34
N TRP A 65 -8.76 -17.13 6.02
CA TRP A 65 -9.13 -16.00 5.18
C TRP A 65 -10.46 -16.28 4.50
N ARG A 66 -11.37 -15.30 4.57
CA ARG A 66 -12.54 -15.25 3.70
C ARG A 66 -12.12 -14.66 2.35
N ALA A 67 -12.66 -15.22 1.26
CA ALA A 67 -12.32 -14.81 -0.09
C ALA A 67 -12.55 -13.30 -0.33
N ASP A 68 -13.66 -12.75 0.16
CA ASP A 68 -13.98 -11.32 0.03
C ASP A 68 -12.98 -10.41 0.76
N THR A 69 -12.60 -10.79 1.98
CA THR A 69 -11.64 -10.05 2.79
C THR A 69 -10.26 -10.07 2.13
N TYR A 70 -9.87 -11.24 1.62
CA TYR A 70 -8.61 -11.40 0.91
C TYR A 70 -8.56 -10.60 -0.40
N ALA A 71 -9.62 -10.68 -1.21
CA ALA A 71 -9.73 -9.90 -2.45
C ALA A 71 -9.59 -8.40 -2.20
N ARG A 72 -10.33 -7.90 -1.19
CA ARG A 72 -10.27 -6.49 -0.80
C ARG A 72 -8.87 -6.06 -0.40
N GLN A 73 -8.20 -6.87 0.43
CA GLN A 73 -6.86 -6.54 0.92
C GLN A 73 -5.85 -6.45 -0.22
N VAL A 74 -5.79 -7.46 -1.10
CA VAL A 74 -4.83 -7.50 -2.21
C VAL A 74 -5.10 -6.39 -3.21
N ILE A 75 -6.34 -6.26 -3.70
CA ILE A 75 -6.68 -5.27 -4.73
C ILE A 75 -6.41 -3.86 -4.24
N LYS A 76 -6.88 -3.49 -3.03
CA LYS A 76 -6.68 -2.13 -2.51
C LYS A 76 -5.22 -1.86 -2.20
N SER A 77 -4.50 -2.79 -1.57
CA SER A 77 -3.10 -2.58 -1.21
C SER A 77 -2.22 -2.40 -2.45
N THR A 78 -2.42 -3.22 -3.48
CA THR A 78 -1.65 -3.12 -4.72
C THR A 78 -1.98 -1.84 -5.47
N ALA A 79 -3.26 -1.48 -5.60
CA ALA A 79 -3.64 -0.23 -6.26
C ALA A 79 -3.02 1.00 -5.58
N TRP A 80 -3.06 1.06 -4.25
CA TRP A 80 -2.43 2.14 -3.48
C TRP A 80 -0.91 2.14 -3.56
N ARG A 81 -0.27 0.96 -3.64
CA ARG A 81 1.18 0.86 -3.84
C ARG A 81 1.59 1.44 -5.18
N VAL A 82 0.94 1.02 -6.26
CA VAL A 82 1.22 1.53 -7.61
C VAL A 82 0.93 3.03 -7.71
N TYR A 83 -0.17 3.51 -7.11
CA TYR A 83 -0.46 4.94 -7.04
C TYR A 83 0.71 5.74 -6.43
N ARG A 84 1.31 5.24 -5.35
CA ARG A 84 2.47 5.89 -4.71
C ARG A 84 3.73 5.78 -5.57
N GLU A 85 4.03 4.62 -6.12
CA GLU A 85 5.18 4.42 -7.02
C GLU A 85 5.15 5.41 -8.19
N VAL A 86 3.99 5.57 -8.84
CA VAL A 86 3.81 6.54 -9.95
C VAL A 86 3.97 8.00 -9.50
N ARG A 87 3.65 8.32 -8.24
CA ARG A 87 3.85 9.66 -7.67
C ARG A 87 5.30 9.93 -7.27
N MET A 88 6.04 8.89 -6.91
CA MET A 88 7.44 8.96 -6.52
C MET A 88 8.38 8.97 -7.72
N ALA A 89 8.09 8.20 -8.77
CA ALA A 89 9.00 8.01 -9.90
C ALA A 89 9.51 9.33 -10.55
N PRO A 90 8.67 10.34 -10.85
CA PRO A 90 9.18 11.60 -11.39
C PRO A 90 10.08 12.37 -10.42
N ALA A 91 9.85 12.23 -9.12
CA ALA A 91 10.70 12.85 -8.10
C ALA A 91 12.07 12.16 -8.07
N GLU A 92 12.08 10.83 -8.10
CA GLU A 92 13.32 10.04 -8.14
C GLU A 92 14.15 10.33 -9.39
N GLU A 93 13.52 10.47 -10.56
CA GLU A 93 14.19 10.85 -11.81
C GLU A 93 14.88 12.22 -11.73
N LEU A 94 14.35 13.13 -10.92
CA LEU A 94 14.91 14.46 -10.68
C LEU A 94 15.86 14.51 -9.46
N GLY A 95 16.17 13.37 -8.85
CA GLY A 95 17.01 13.28 -7.67
C GLY A 95 16.35 13.82 -6.39
N ILE A 96 15.03 13.96 -6.38
CA ILE A 96 14.25 14.35 -5.21
C ILE A 96 13.88 13.08 -4.44
N ASP A 97 14.52 12.90 -3.29
CA ASP A 97 14.30 11.76 -2.39
C ASP A 97 13.43 12.11 -1.18
N THR A 98 12.85 13.31 -1.16
CA THR A 98 12.11 13.89 -0.03
C THR A 98 10.64 14.09 -0.37
N PHE A 99 9.79 13.79 0.61
CA PHE A 99 8.34 13.79 0.44
C PHE A 99 7.64 14.34 1.67
N TYR A 100 6.55 15.08 1.47
CA TYR A 100 5.62 15.43 2.54
C TYR A 100 4.68 14.25 2.79
N TYR A 101 4.60 13.81 4.05
CA TYR A 101 3.77 12.70 4.47
C TYR A 101 2.42 13.20 5.00
N HIS A 102 1.35 12.90 4.27
CA HIS A 102 0.03 13.45 4.57
C HIS A 102 -0.53 12.96 5.90
N LYS A 103 -1.27 13.84 6.58
CA LYS A 103 -1.97 13.51 7.84
C LYS A 103 -3.37 12.95 7.56
N LYS A 104 -3.72 11.85 8.21
CA LYS A 104 -5.06 11.23 8.19
C LYS A 104 -5.42 10.63 9.55
N ALA A 105 -6.71 10.45 9.80
CA ALA A 105 -7.25 9.92 11.06
C ALA A 105 -6.89 8.46 11.35
N THR A 106 -6.68 7.64 10.32
CA THR A 106 -6.53 6.18 10.45
C THR A 106 -5.10 5.71 10.23
N ALA A 107 -4.13 6.41 10.83
CA ALA A 107 -2.74 5.99 10.78
C ALA A 107 -2.47 4.85 11.76
N ARG A 108 -1.76 3.83 11.28
CA ARG A 108 -1.21 2.76 12.13
C ARG A 108 0.07 3.24 12.82
N GLU A 109 0.51 2.51 13.84
CA GLU A 109 1.66 2.84 14.68
C GLU A 109 2.90 3.28 13.88
N MET A 110 3.36 2.50 12.91
CA MET A 110 4.55 2.88 12.11
C MET A 110 4.35 4.11 11.20
N CYS A 111 3.10 4.50 10.92
CA CYS A 111 2.79 5.69 10.12
C CYS A 111 2.54 6.93 11.00
N ALA A 112 2.16 6.75 12.27
CA ALA A 112 1.75 7.84 13.13
C ALA A 112 2.86 8.90 13.34
N PRO A 113 4.13 8.52 13.63
CA PRO A 113 5.21 9.50 13.81
C PRO A 113 5.56 10.27 12.53
N LEU A 114 5.22 9.73 11.37
CA LEU A 114 5.55 10.34 10.08
C LEU A 114 4.55 11.43 9.69
N GLN A 115 3.37 11.48 10.31
CA GLN A 115 2.29 12.33 9.84
C GLN A 115 2.65 13.82 9.95
N HIS A 116 2.41 14.53 8.85
CA HIS A 116 2.76 15.94 8.69
C HIS A 116 4.27 16.24 8.77
N GLN A 117 5.12 15.22 8.63
CA GLN A 117 6.58 15.36 8.57
C GLN A 117 7.10 15.30 7.13
N ILE A 118 8.33 15.76 6.94
CA ILE A 118 9.08 15.47 5.72
C ILE A 118 9.79 14.14 5.93
N VAL A 119 9.66 13.27 4.94
CA VAL A 119 10.24 11.93 4.95
C VAL A 119 11.16 11.74 3.75
N THR A 120 12.01 10.73 3.81
CA THR A 120 12.88 10.36 2.70
C THR A 120 12.92 8.85 2.47
N THR A 121 13.11 8.45 1.22
CA THR A 121 13.48 7.07 0.85
C THR A 121 14.94 6.75 1.12
N GLY A 122 15.78 7.78 1.33
CA GLY A 122 17.18 7.66 1.72
C GLY A 122 17.39 7.59 3.23
N VAL A 123 18.45 8.24 3.70
CA VAL A 123 18.83 8.28 5.12
C VAL A 123 18.30 9.52 5.83
N ALA A 124 17.95 9.37 7.11
CA ALA A 124 17.44 10.45 7.94
C ALA A 124 18.48 11.55 8.08
N ARG A 125 18.06 12.81 8.01
CA ARG A 125 18.95 13.97 8.03
C ARG A 125 18.21 15.25 8.40
N THR A 126 18.97 16.31 8.63
CA THR A 126 18.45 17.68 8.71
C THR A 126 18.95 18.47 7.52
N GLU A 127 18.04 19.14 6.82
CA GLU A 127 18.34 19.94 5.65
C GLU A 127 17.68 21.30 5.80
N LYS A 128 18.46 22.40 5.75
CA LYS A 128 17.97 23.78 5.92
C LYS A 128 17.06 23.98 7.15
N GLY A 129 17.36 23.28 8.25
CA GLY A 129 16.58 23.34 9.49
C GLY A 129 15.34 22.44 9.54
N GLU A 130 14.95 21.78 8.44
CA GLU A 130 13.87 20.80 8.41
C GLU A 130 14.42 19.42 8.81
N ARG A 131 13.75 18.75 9.75
CA ARG A 131 14.07 17.37 10.14
C ARG A 131 13.39 16.40 9.16
N ILE A 132 14.17 15.56 8.52
CA ILE A 132 13.71 14.58 7.54
C ILE A 132 13.84 13.17 8.12
N LEU A 133 12.73 12.43 8.16
CA LEU A 133 12.67 11.08 8.71
C LEU A 133 12.86 10.03 7.59
N ALA A 134 13.72 9.03 7.80
CA ALA A 134 13.86 7.95 6.83
C ALA A 134 12.70 6.98 6.93
N LEU A 135 12.05 6.66 5.80
CA LEU A 135 10.95 5.70 5.75
C LEU A 135 11.38 4.29 6.21
N SER A 136 12.65 3.92 5.98
CA SER A 136 13.24 2.65 6.42
C SER A 136 13.18 2.46 7.93
N ASP A 137 13.39 3.52 8.72
CA ASP A 137 13.29 3.49 10.19
C ASP A 137 11.87 3.14 10.67
N TYR A 138 10.89 3.30 9.79
CA TYR A 138 9.48 3.00 10.04
C TYR A 138 8.98 1.78 9.27
N GLY A 139 9.90 0.88 8.88
CA GLY A 139 9.57 -0.42 8.28
C GLY A 139 9.07 -0.34 6.84
N TYR A 140 9.39 0.73 6.12
CA TYR A 140 9.10 0.80 4.68
C TYR A 140 9.65 -0.43 3.94
N GLY A 141 8.86 -0.96 3.00
CA GLY A 141 9.14 -2.22 2.30
C GLY A 141 8.58 -3.48 2.98
N TYR A 142 8.12 -3.39 4.23
CA TYR A 142 7.49 -4.51 4.93
C TYR A 142 5.97 -4.34 5.01
N ALA A 143 5.22 -5.45 4.93
CA ALA A 143 3.75 -5.42 5.02
C ALA A 143 3.27 -4.73 6.31
N GLY A 144 3.95 -5.00 7.42
CA GLY A 144 3.70 -4.41 8.74
C GLY A 144 4.33 -3.04 8.96
N GLY A 145 5.01 -2.42 7.99
CA GLY A 145 5.68 -1.11 8.12
C GLY A 145 5.04 0.01 7.27
N CYS A 146 5.52 1.25 7.40
CA CYS A 146 4.87 2.42 6.82
C CYS A 146 4.68 2.24 5.30
N GLN A 147 3.56 2.76 4.77
CA GLN A 147 3.12 2.48 3.38
C GLN A 147 2.98 0.97 3.02
N GLY A 148 2.85 0.10 4.02
CA GLY A 148 2.64 -1.33 3.85
C GLY A 148 1.19 -1.70 3.50
N ILE A 149 0.81 -2.93 3.84
CA ILE A 149 -0.50 -3.49 3.47
C ILE A 149 -1.65 -2.68 4.08
N ASN A 150 -2.72 -2.49 3.32
CA ASN A 150 -3.89 -1.66 3.64
C ASN A 150 -3.59 -0.17 3.93
N CYS A 151 -2.34 0.29 3.76
CA CYS A 151 -2.00 1.68 3.96
C CYS A 151 -2.41 2.52 2.74
N THR A 152 -3.17 3.58 3.00
CA THR A 152 -3.64 4.55 2.01
C THR A 152 -3.03 5.93 2.25
N HIS A 153 -1.88 6.00 2.93
CA HIS A 153 -1.18 7.26 3.12
C HIS A 153 -0.69 7.77 1.78
N GLU A 154 -0.96 9.04 1.52
CA GLU A 154 -0.41 9.76 0.39
C GLU A 154 0.91 10.39 0.78
N ILE A 155 1.81 10.48 -0.20
CA ILE A 155 3.03 11.26 -0.11
C ILE A 155 3.12 12.15 -1.35
N THR A 156 3.65 13.35 -1.16
CA THR A 156 3.87 14.31 -2.25
C THR A 156 5.34 14.68 -2.29
N PRO A 157 6.01 14.72 -3.46
CA PRO A 157 7.38 15.20 -3.57
C PRO A 157 7.57 16.56 -2.89
N PHE A 158 8.67 16.75 -2.20
CA PHE A 158 8.91 17.94 -1.37
C PHE A 158 10.37 18.40 -1.46
N VAL A 159 10.62 19.52 -2.12
CA VAL A 159 11.93 20.16 -2.22
C VAL A 159 12.14 21.08 -1.02
N VAL A 160 13.11 20.72 -0.17
CA VAL A 160 13.38 21.45 1.08
C VAL A 160 13.90 22.87 0.79
N GLY A 161 13.26 23.85 1.44
CA GLY A 161 13.54 25.27 1.23
C GLY A 161 12.91 25.88 -0.02
N THR A 162 12.12 25.12 -0.77
CA THR A 162 11.30 25.63 -1.89
C THR A 162 9.81 25.37 -1.63
N ASN A 163 9.47 24.17 -1.19
CA ASN A 163 8.10 23.85 -0.80
C ASN A 163 7.84 24.21 0.67
N TYR A 164 6.56 24.45 0.98
CA TYR A 164 6.05 24.65 2.32
C TYR A 164 5.08 23.51 2.67
N LYS A 165 5.03 23.15 3.96
CA LYS A 165 4.03 22.18 4.42
C LYS A 165 2.64 22.83 4.31
N PRO A 166 1.63 22.12 3.78
CA PRO A 166 0.28 22.65 3.72
C PRO A 166 -0.30 22.76 5.13
N ASP A 167 -1.19 23.73 5.36
CA ASP A 167 -1.97 23.77 6.59
C ASP A 167 -2.80 22.50 6.73
N LEU A 168 -2.95 22.03 7.97
CA LEU A 168 -3.78 20.88 8.26
C LEU A 168 -5.26 21.25 8.14
N ARG A 169 -6.02 20.40 7.45
CA ARG A 169 -7.47 20.51 7.40
C ARG A 169 -8.07 20.32 8.79
N GLU A 170 -9.23 20.93 9.02
CA GLU A 170 -9.93 20.89 10.29
C GLU A 170 -10.24 19.49 10.79
N ASP A 171 -10.53 18.54 9.90
CA ASP A 171 -10.84 17.16 10.24
C ASP A 171 -9.62 16.35 10.73
N VAL A 172 -8.40 16.86 10.58
CA VAL A 172 -7.16 16.19 11.00
C VAL A 172 -6.25 17.02 11.89
N LYS A 173 -6.54 18.32 12.06
CA LYS A 173 -5.68 19.24 12.84
C LYS A 173 -5.47 18.74 14.28
N ASP A 174 -6.55 18.30 14.93
CA ASP A 174 -6.57 17.93 16.35
C ASP A 174 -6.38 16.42 16.62
N ILE A 175 -6.10 15.62 15.57
CA ILE A 175 -5.86 14.18 15.71
C ILE A 175 -4.41 13.95 16.15
N THR A 176 -4.22 13.19 17.22
CA THR A 176 -2.91 12.73 17.73
C THR A 176 -2.53 11.38 17.17
#